data_AF-A0AA35RPL0-F1
#
_entry.id   AF-A0AA35RPL0-F1
#
_cell.length_a   1.000
_cell.length_b   1.000
_cell.length_c   1.000
_cell.angle_alpha   90.00
_cell.angle_beta   90.00
_cell.angle_gamma   90.00
#
_symmetry.space_group_name_H-M   'P 1'
#
loop_
_entity.id
_entity.type
_entity.pdbx_description
1 polymer ?
#
loop_
_entity_poly.entity_id
_entity_poly.type
_entity_poly.pdbx_seq_one_letter_code
_entity_poly.pdbx_strand_id
1 'polypeptide(L)'
;MGALARRGRKVQPFKAGPDYIDPTYHGIACGVPSRNLDTWLLPHPVVTELFHRASGAADIAVVEGVMGVFDGHSSLDEDGSTAELAKLLDAPVILIADAGKVARSVAAEILGYQKFDPDLRIAGVILNGVGSERHLEFCQPQIEATTGLPVVGWLPRRDDLVQPERHLGLIPTVEGTVVNEWYDALNAQVELTIDIDAIARIAATAGQCSQRSSSRPARRLRWRRIGPFSFYYQDSLDLLAAWGAEVIPFSPLDDRALPANVGGVYLGGGFPELFAEELSGMFPCCNRYETPPPEACRFTPSAAG
;
A
#
# COMPACT_ATOMS: atom_id res chain seq x y z
N MET A 1 -2.05 -2.73 -11.05
CA MET A 1 -3.12 -1.78 -10.65
C MET A 1 -3.38 -0.71 -11.71
N GLY A 2 -2.35 0.00 -12.20
CA GLY A 2 -2.51 1.05 -13.21
C GLY A 2 -3.26 0.61 -14.48
N ALA A 3 -2.95 -0.57 -15.04
CA ALA A 3 -3.69 -1.13 -16.18
C ALA A 3 -5.20 -1.30 -15.94
N LEU A 4 -5.63 -1.66 -14.72
CA LEU A 4 -7.07 -1.71 -14.38
C LEU A 4 -7.68 -0.30 -14.38
N ALA A 5 -6.98 0.68 -13.81
CA ALA A 5 -7.42 2.07 -13.76
C ALA A 5 -7.49 2.71 -15.17
N ARG A 6 -6.51 2.44 -16.04
CA ARG A 6 -6.50 2.88 -17.45
C ARG A 6 -7.65 2.30 -18.26
N ARG A 7 -8.09 1.09 -17.92
CA ARG A 7 -9.32 0.46 -18.46
C ARG A 7 -10.61 1.01 -17.83
N GLY A 8 -10.54 2.10 -17.06
CA GLY A 8 -11.69 2.82 -16.50
C GLY A 8 -12.27 2.23 -15.23
N ARG A 9 -11.62 1.25 -14.60
CA ARG A 9 -12.06 0.71 -13.30
C ARG A 9 -11.67 1.66 -12.17
N LYS A 10 -12.58 1.86 -11.22
CA LYS A 10 -12.26 2.49 -9.93
C LYS A 10 -11.52 1.48 -9.06
N VAL A 11 -10.19 1.58 -9.04
CA VAL A 11 -9.33 0.69 -8.25
C VAL A 11 -9.08 1.30 -6.87
N GLN A 12 -9.37 0.56 -5.80
CA GLN A 12 -8.88 0.91 -4.46
C GLN A 12 -7.61 0.11 -4.17
N PRO A 13 -6.43 0.75 -4.14
CA PRO A 13 -5.21 0.06 -3.77
C PRO A 13 -5.06 -0.05 -2.25
N PHE A 14 -4.49 -1.17 -1.83
CA PHE A 14 -4.06 -1.42 -0.47
C PHE A 14 -2.65 -1.99 -0.46
N LYS A 15 -1.95 -1.76 0.65
CA LYS A 15 -0.66 -2.37 0.95
C LYS A 15 -0.76 -3.16 2.24
N ALA A 16 -0.32 -4.42 2.22
CA ALA A 16 -0.15 -5.20 3.44
C ALA A 16 1.02 -4.67 4.27
N GLY A 17 0.81 -4.54 5.57
CA GLY A 17 1.82 -4.08 6.53
C GLY A 17 2.01 -2.55 6.57
N PRO A 18 3.00 -2.06 7.34
CA PRO A 18 3.11 -0.66 7.74
C PRO A 18 4.01 0.17 6.80
N ASP A 19 3.91 -0.04 5.49
CA ASP A 19 4.74 0.62 4.49
C ASP A 19 4.26 2.05 4.13
N TYR A 20 5.18 2.92 3.71
CA TYR A 20 4.88 4.30 3.29
C TYR A 20 5.27 4.60 1.85
N ILE A 21 6.09 3.76 1.23
CA ILE A 21 6.70 3.98 -0.07
C ILE A 21 5.79 3.44 -1.17
N ASP A 22 5.42 2.17 -1.11
CA ASP A 22 4.57 1.50 -2.09
C ASP A 22 3.18 2.17 -2.20
N PRO A 23 2.55 2.62 -1.09
CA PRO A 23 1.33 3.43 -1.15
C PRO A 23 1.43 4.69 -2.02
N THR A 24 2.60 5.32 -2.15
CA THR A 24 2.77 6.50 -3.02
C THR A 24 2.64 6.11 -4.49
N TYR A 25 3.20 4.96 -4.86
CA TYR A 25 3.15 4.40 -6.20
C TYR A 25 1.75 3.92 -6.57
N HIS A 26 1.08 3.26 -5.65
CA HIS A 26 -0.33 2.93 -5.77
C HIS A 26 -1.19 4.17 -6.04
N GLY A 27 -0.92 5.25 -5.32
CA GLY A 27 -1.60 6.54 -5.49
C GLY A 27 -1.43 7.12 -6.88
N ILE A 28 -0.19 7.09 -7.39
CA ILE A 28 0.12 7.51 -8.78
C ILE A 28 -0.62 6.62 -9.79
N ALA A 29 -0.61 5.30 -9.59
CA ALA A 29 -1.19 4.35 -10.52
C ALA A 29 -2.74 4.36 -10.54
N CYS A 30 -3.39 4.65 -9.41
CA CYS A 30 -4.85 4.54 -9.27
C CYS A 30 -5.57 5.90 -9.16
N GLY A 31 -4.84 6.99 -8.94
CA GLY A 31 -5.42 8.33 -8.74
C GLY A 31 -6.16 8.52 -7.41
N VAL A 32 -6.08 7.55 -6.50
CA VAL A 32 -6.68 7.61 -5.16
C VAL A 32 -5.66 7.15 -4.11
N PRO A 33 -5.73 7.64 -2.85
CA PRO A 33 -4.81 7.20 -1.82
C PRO A 33 -4.87 5.68 -1.59
N SER A 34 -3.69 5.05 -1.50
CA SER A 34 -3.57 3.70 -0.98
C SER A 34 -3.68 3.68 0.53
N ARG A 35 -4.20 2.57 1.05
CA ARG A 35 -4.36 2.33 2.49
C ARG A 35 -3.54 1.14 2.94
N ASN A 36 -3.21 1.11 4.22
CA ASN A 36 -2.45 0.02 4.81
C ASN A 36 -3.38 -0.93 5.53
N LEU A 37 -3.20 -2.23 5.32
CA LEU A 37 -3.88 -3.29 6.03
C LEU A 37 -2.83 -4.08 6.79
N ASP A 38 -2.77 -3.88 8.09
CA ASP A 38 -1.72 -4.43 8.94
C ASP A 38 -2.37 -5.16 10.12
N THR A 39 -2.33 -6.50 10.07
CA THR A 39 -2.88 -7.38 11.11
C THR A 39 -2.00 -7.46 12.35
N TRP A 40 -0.75 -6.99 12.27
CA TRP A 40 0.15 -6.90 13.42
C TRP A 40 -0.11 -5.64 14.25
N LEU A 41 -0.32 -4.49 13.59
CA LEU A 41 -0.59 -3.22 14.27
C LEU A 41 -2.06 -3.06 14.69
N LEU A 42 -2.98 -3.69 13.97
CA LEU A 42 -4.42 -3.50 14.17
C LEU A 42 -5.14 -4.84 14.37
N PRO A 43 -6.10 -4.90 15.30
CA PRO A 43 -6.96 -6.08 15.44
C PRO A 43 -7.70 -6.38 14.13
N HIS A 44 -7.90 -7.66 13.81
CA HIS A 44 -8.61 -8.10 12.60
C HIS A 44 -9.96 -7.40 12.35
N PRO A 45 -10.82 -7.15 13.36
CA PRO A 45 -12.07 -6.42 13.13
C PRO A 45 -11.88 -4.97 12.67
N VAL A 46 -10.74 -4.35 12.98
CA VAL A 46 -10.40 -3.01 12.50
C VAL A 46 -9.91 -3.09 11.06
N VAL A 47 -9.01 -4.02 10.73
CA VAL A 47 -8.50 -4.23 9.36
C VAL A 47 -9.65 -4.44 8.36
N THR A 48 -10.62 -5.27 8.73
CA THR A 48 -11.81 -5.56 7.91
C THR A 48 -12.71 -4.32 7.77
N GLU A 49 -12.91 -3.51 8.81
CA GLU A 49 -13.62 -2.22 8.71
C GLU A 49 -12.92 -1.24 7.76
N LEU A 50 -11.60 -1.10 7.88
CA LEU A 50 -10.80 -0.22 7.02
C LEU A 50 -10.92 -0.64 5.55
N PHE A 51 -10.80 -1.94 5.28
CA PHE A 51 -10.94 -2.50 3.94
C PHE A 51 -12.33 -2.20 3.35
N HIS A 52 -13.41 -2.49 4.08
CA HIS A 52 -14.76 -2.26 3.59
C HIS A 52 -15.08 -0.78 3.38
N ARG A 53 -14.68 0.07 4.32
CA ARG A 53 -14.91 1.52 4.24
C ARG A 53 -14.25 2.12 3.00
N ALA A 54 -13.04 1.69 2.70
CA ALA A 54 -12.27 2.18 1.56
C ALA A 54 -12.75 1.61 0.23
N SER A 55 -13.14 0.33 0.22
CA SER A 55 -13.60 -0.36 -0.99
C SER A 55 -15.01 0.02 -1.42
N GLY A 56 -15.79 0.73 -0.59
CA GLY A 56 -17.23 0.95 -0.82
C GLY A 56 -17.63 1.63 -2.13
N ALA A 57 -16.73 2.38 -2.77
CA ALA A 57 -16.97 3.04 -4.06
C ALA A 57 -16.11 2.47 -5.22
N ALA A 58 -15.33 1.43 -4.95
CA ALA A 58 -14.41 0.83 -5.90
C ALA A 58 -15.07 -0.31 -6.70
N ASP A 59 -14.68 -0.47 -7.95
CA ASP A 59 -15.06 -1.61 -8.78
C ASP A 59 -14.21 -2.84 -8.45
N ILE A 60 -12.97 -2.62 -7.99
CA ILE A 60 -12.02 -3.66 -7.62
C ILE A 60 -11.06 -3.14 -6.54
N ALA A 61 -10.82 -3.96 -5.53
CA ALA A 61 -9.76 -3.74 -4.55
C ALA A 61 -8.54 -4.59 -4.93
N VAL A 62 -7.35 -4.02 -4.84
CA VAL A 62 -6.10 -4.77 -5.05
C VAL A 62 -5.21 -4.55 -3.84
N VAL A 63 -4.86 -5.65 -3.17
CA VAL A 63 -3.94 -5.64 -2.03
C VAL A 63 -2.58 -6.12 -2.53
N GLU A 64 -1.57 -5.26 -2.44
CA GLU A 64 -0.19 -5.67 -2.59
C GLU A 64 0.28 -6.35 -1.29
N GLY A 65 0.81 -7.56 -1.39
CA GLY A 65 1.38 -8.29 -0.26
C GLY A 65 2.63 -7.63 0.32
N VAL A 66 3.18 -8.23 1.38
CA VAL A 66 4.47 -7.86 1.97
C VAL A 66 5.41 -9.05 1.87
N MET A 67 6.68 -8.80 1.50
CA MET A 67 7.72 -9.84 1.38
C MET A 67 7.24 -11.07 0.57
N GLY A 68 7.51 -12.29 1.04
CA GLY A 68 6.88 -13.52 0.53
C GLY A 68 5.48 -13.72 1.12
N VAL A 69 4.65 -14.52 0.44
CA VAL A 69 3.23 -14.66 0.81
C VAL A 69 3.00 -15.16 2.25
N PHE A 70 3.91 -15.99 2.77
CA PHE A 70 3.87 -16.53 4.13
C PHE A 70 4.76 -15.77 5.12
N ASP A 71 5.52 -14.78 4.67
CA ASP A 71 6.43 -14.03 5.53
C ASP A 71 5.63 -12.95 6.26
N GLY A 72 5.72 -12.94 7.60
CA GLY A 72 4.99 -12.03 8.47
C GLY A 72 5.83 -11.54 9.64
N HIS A 73 5.15 -11.07 10.69
CA HIS A 73 5.77 -10.69 11.95
C HIS A 73 6.36 -11.92 12.68
N SER A 74 5.64 -13.03 12.63
CA SER A 74 6.01 -14.29 13.26
C SER A 74 6.78 -15.19 12.30
N SER A 75 7.68 -16.01 12.86
CA SER A 75 8.38 -17.09 12.14
C SER A 75 7.78 -18.47 12.38
N LEU A 76 6.76 -18.56 13.25
CA LEU A 76 6.15 -19.83 13.67
C LEU A 76 4.71 -19.99 13.21
N ASP A 77 4.02 -18.87 13.00
CA ASP A 77 2.66 -18.79 12.51
C ASP A 77 2.56 -17.69 11.45
N GLU A 78 1.34 -17.43 10.97
CA GLU A 78 1.09 -16.54 9.84
C GLU A 78 0.84 -15.08 10.23
N ASP A 79 0.98 -14.73 11.51
CA ASP A 79 0.65 -13.40 12.01
C ASP A 79 1.45 -12.31 11.25
N GLY A 80 0.73 -11.34 10.69
CA GLY A 80 1.29 -10.23 9.92
C GLY A 80 1.66 -10.59 8.48
N SER A 81 1.37 -11.81 8.01
CA SER A 81 1.68 -12.25 6.64
C SER A 81 0.61 -11.84 5.62
N THR A 82 0.99 -11.91 4.35
CA THR A 82 0.02 -11.74 3.24
C THR A 82 -1.03 -12.87 3.25
N ALA A 83 -0.66 -14.09 3.65
CA ALA A 83 -1.55 -15.24 3.71
C ALA A 83 -2.66 -15.07 4.76
N GLU A 84 -2.30 -14.63 5.97
CA GLU A 84 -3.27 -14.31 7.03
C GLU A 84 -4.26 -13.25 6.55
N LEU A 85 -3.75 -12.15 5.97
CA LEU A 85 -4.59 -11.07 5.47
C LEU A 85 -5.51 -11.53 4.33
N ALA A 86 -5.01 -12.35 3.40
CA ALA A 86 -5.82 -12.89 2.31
C ALA A 86 -6.97 -13.77 2.84
N LYS A 87 -6.69 -14.64 3.82
CA LYS A 87 -7.72 -15.48 4.48
C LYS A 87 -8.71 -14.63 5.27
N LEU A 88 -8.23 -13.62 6.00
CA LEU A 88 -9.08 -12.69 6.74
C LEU A 88 -10.07 -11.96 5.81
N LEU A 89 -9.63 -11.55 4.62
CA LEU A 89 -10.46 -10.85 3.64
C LEU A 89 -11.26 -11.77 2.71
N ASP A 90 -11.06 -13.10 2.80
CA ASP A 90 -11.54 -14.10 1.82
C ASP A 90 -11.19 -13.71 0.36
N ALA A 91 -9.96 -13.22 0.19
CA ALA A 91 -9.45 -12.70 -1.08
C ALA A 91 -8.66 -13.78 -1.84
N PRO A 92 -8.88 -13.97 -3.15
CA PRO A 92 -8.04 -14.81 -3.97
C PRO A 92 -6.64 -14.18 -4.12
N VAL A 93 -5.61 -15.03 -4.11
CA VAL A 93 -4.22 -14.63 -4.27
C VAL A 93 -3.74 -14.93 -5.69
N ILE A 94 -3.07 -13.96 -6.30
CA ILE A 94 -2.28 -14.17 -7.51
C ILE A 94 -0.81 -14.13 -7.10
N LEU A 95 -0.09 -15.24 -7.27
CA LEU A 95 1.33 -15.30 -6.95
C LEU A 95 2.16 -14.66 -8.06
N ILE A 96 3.13 -13.83 -7.68
CA ILE A 96 4.17 -13.35 -8.58
C ILE A 96 5.40 -14.23 -8.36
N ALA A 97 5.76 -15.05 -9.35
CA ALA A 97 6.88 -16.00 -9.25
C ALA A 97 8.05 -15.54 -10.13
N ASP A 98 9.27 -15.51 -9.58
CA ASP A 98 10.48 -15.21 -10.34
C ASP A 98 10.83 -16.39 -11.26
N ALA A 99 10.67 -16.20 -12.56
CA ALA A 99 11.03 -17.16 -13.60
C ALA A 99 12.41 -16.88 -14.20
N GLY A 100 13.15 -15.86 -13.73
CA GLY A 100 14.30 -15.31 -14.45
C GLY A 100 15.46 -16.27 -14.71
N LYS A 101 15.58 -17.34 -13.92
CA LYS A 101 16.65 -18.35 -14.05
C LYS A 101 16.12 -19.78 -13.95
N VAL A 102 14.80 -19.97 -14.04
CA VAL A 102 14.15 -21.26 -13.84
C VAL A 102 13.12 -21.50 -14.93
N ALA A 103 12.97 -22.75 -15.36
CA ALA A 103 11.88 -23.18 -16.21
C ALA A 103 10.94 -24.09 -15.42
N ARG A 104 11.05 -25.41 -15.60
CA ARG A 104 10.21 -26.41 -14.91
C ARG A 104 10.18 -26.27 -13.38
N SER A 105 11.26 -25.81 -12.75
CA SER A 105 11.34 -25.67 -11.29
C SER A 105 10.33 -24.69 -10.71
N VAL A 106 9.92 -23.66 -11.47
CA VAL A 106 8.92 -22.69 -10.99
C VAL A 106 7.59 -23.38 -10.67
N ALA A 107 7.23 -24.44 -11.41
CA ALA A 107 6.01 -25.21 -11.14
C ALA A 107 6.11 -25.98 -9.81
N ALA A 108 7.30 -26.46 -9.44
CA ALA A 108 7.53 -27.12 -8.16
C ALA A 108 7.46 -26.14 -6.98
N GLU A 109 7.98 -24.92 -7.16
CA GLU A 109 7.87 -23.85 -6.16
C GLU A 109 6.41 -23.45 -5.94
N ILE A 110 5.66 -23.18 -7.01
CA ILE A 110 4.23 -22.82 -6.93
C ILE A 110 3.42 -23.96 -6.30
N LEU A 111 3.69 -25.21 -6.66
CA LEU A 111 3.08 -26.37 -5.99
C LEU A 111 3.42 -26.38 -4.50
N GLY A 112 4.66 -26.08 -4.14
CA GLY A 112 5.11 -25.91 -2.76
C GLY A 112 4.26 -24.89 -2.02
N TYR A 113 4.10 -23.68 -2.56
CA TYR A 113 3.24 -22.65 -1.97
C TYR A 113 1.79 -23.12 -1.78
N GLN A 114 1.22 -23.77 -2.80
CA GLN A 114 -0.15 -24.31 -2.75
C GLN A 114 -0.33 -25.44 -1.72
N LYS A 115 0.71 -26.27 -1.50
CA LYS A 115 0.66 -27.38 -0.55
C LYS A 115 1.05 -26.98 0.86
N PHE A 116 1.80 -25.89 1.02
CA PHE A 116 2.25 -25.39 2.31
C PHE A 116 1.07 -24.91 3.16
N ASP A 117 0.16 -24.13 2.56
CA ASP A 117 -1.10 -23.73 3.18
C ASP A 117 -2.27 -24.02 2.21
N PRO A 118 -2.98 -25.16 2.39
CA PRO A 118 -4.14 -25.50 1.57
C PRO A 118 -5.35 -24.58 1.74
N ASP A 119 -5.42 -23.81 2.83
CA ASP A 119 -6.51 -22.88 3.10
C ASP A 119 -6.30 -21.55 2.35
N LEU A 120 -5.07 -21.26 1.92
CA LEU A 120 -4.77 -20.09 1.10
C LEU A 120 -5.26 -20.27 -0.34
N ARG A 121 -6.24 -19.46 -0.74
CA ARG A 121 -6.84 -19.46 -2.09
C ARG A 121 -5.94 -18.84 -3.16
N ILE A 122 -4.88 -19.54 -3.55
CA ILE A 122 -4.11 -19.17 -4.75
C ILE A 122 -4.96 -19.47 -5.99
N ALA A 123 -5.22 -18.45 -6.80
CA ALA A 123 -6.16 -18.50 -7.92
C ALA A 123 -5.49 -18.25 -9.28
N GLY A 124 -4.21 -17.86 -9.31
CA GLY A 124 -3.46 -17.66 -10.54
C GLY A 124 -2.01 -17.28 -10.27
N VAL A 125 -1.22 -17.23 -11.33
CA VAL A 125 0.21 -16.93 -11.28
C VAL A 125 0.59 -15.90 -12.36
N ILE A 126 1.46 -14.96 -12.01
CA ILE A 126 2.16 -14.08 -12.93
C ILE A 126 3.66 -14.42 -12.86
N LEU A 127 4.31 -14.60 -14.01
CA LEU A 127 5.74 -14.89 -14.07
C LEU A 127 6.56 -13.62 -14.26
N ASN A 128 7.48 -13.34 -13.35
CA ASN A 128 8.40 -12.21 -13.47
C ASN A 128 9.73 -12.63 -14.10
N GLY A 129 10.37 -11.74 -14.85
CA GLY A 129 11.72 -11.94 -15.38
C GLY A 129 11.83 -12.95 -16.54
N VAL A 130 10.75 -13.23 -17.26
CA VAL A 130 10.79 -14.21 -18.37
C VAL A 130 11.69 -13.69 -19.50
N GLY A 131 12.73 -14.45 -19.85
CA GLY A 131 13.70 -14.05 -20.87
C GLY A 131 13.22 -14.04 -22.34
N SER A 132 12.18 -14.79 -22.71
CA SER A 132 11.60 -14.80 -24.07
C SER A 132 10.25 -15.54 -24.12
N GLU A 133 9.51 -15.44 -25.23
CA GLU A 133 8.29 -16.24 -25.45
C GLU A 133 8.57 -17.74 -25.39
N ARG A 134 9.69 -18.21 -25.97
CA ARG A 134 10.11 -19.62 -25.86
C ARG A 134 10.33 -20.04 -24.41
N HIS A 135 10.83 -19.13 -23.56
CA HIS A 135 10.98 -19.41 -22.14
C HIS A 135 9.62 -19.57 -21.45
N LEU A 136 8.64 -18.71 -21.79
CA LEU A 136 7.27 -18.84 -21.32
C LEU A 136 6.65 -20.20 -21.71
N GLU A 137 6.87 -20.65 -22.94
CA GLU A 137 6.40 -21.96 -23.45
C GLU A 137 6.95 -23.15 -22.63
N PHE A 138 8.14 -23.00 -22.01
CA PHE A 138 8.67 -24.02 -21.09
C PHE A 138 8.07 -23.92 -19.68
N CYS A 139 7.73 -22.72 -19.22
CA CYS A 139 7.23 -22.50 -17.86
C CYS A 139 5.73 -22.78 -17.75
N GLN A 140 4.92 -22.13 -18.58
CA GLN A 140 3.46 -22.08 -18.42
C GLN A 140 2.79 -23.47 -18.43
N PRO A 141 3.04 -24.36 -19.42
CA PRO A 141 2.39 -25.67 -19.44
C PRO A 141 2.77 -26.54 -18.24
N GLN A 142 3.99 -26.40 -17.71
CA GLN A 142 4.42 -27.15 -16.53
C GLN A 142 3.70 -26.67 -15.28
N ILE A 143 3.50 -25.36 -15.13
CA ILE A 143 2.76 -24.77 -14.00
C ILE A 143 1.31 -25.26 -14.05
N GLU A 144 0.62 -25.02 -15.16
CA GLU A 144 -0.79 -25.35 -15.31
C GLU A 144 -1.06 -26.85 -15.13
N ALA A 145 -0.23 -27.72 -15.72
CA ALA A 145 -0.39 -29.16 -15.58
C ALA A 145 -0.07 -29.70 -14.17
N THR A 146 0.85 -29.05 -13.44
CA THR A 146 1.29 -29.52 -12.11
C THR A 146 0.39 -29.01 -10.99
N THR A 147 -0.07 -27.76 -11.08
CA THR A 147 -0.78 -27.07 -9.99
C THR A 147 -2.27 -26.89 -10.27
N GLY A 148 -2.68 -26.98 -11.55
CA GLY A 148 -4.02 -26.63 -12.01
C GLY A 148 -4.30 -25.12 -12.00
N LEU A 149 -3.33 -24.29 -11.64
CA LEU A 149 -3.48 -22.84 -11.58
C LEU A 149 -3.21 -22.20 -12.95
N PRO A 150 -4.04 -21.25 -13.40
CA PRO A 150 -3.80 -20.54 -14.65
C PRO A 150 -2.60 -19.59 -14.51
N VAL A 151 -1.75 -19.55 -15.54
CA VAL A 151 -0.78 -18.45 -15.70
C VAL A 151 -1.51 -17.30 -16.37
N VAL A 152 -1.81 -16.25 -15.59
CA VAL A 152 -2.60 -15.09 -16.05
C VAL A 152 -1.75 -13.97 -16.63
N GLY A 153 -0.44 -14.17 -16.71
CA GLY A 153 0.45 -13.23 -17.37
C GLY A 153 1.92 -13.42 -17.05
N TRP A 154 2.73 -12.56 -17.62
CA TRP A 154 4.17 -12.52 -17.38
C TRP A 154 4.75 -11.11 -17.58
N LEU A 155 5.94 -10.88 -17.05
CA LEU A 155 6.76 -9.71 -17.32
C LEU A 155 8.12 -10.13 -17.89
N PRO A 156 8.58 -9.50 -19.00
CA PRO A 156 9.87 -9.79 -19.56
C PRO A 156 10.99 -9.28 -18.66
N ARG A 157 12.16 -9.89 -18.76
CA ARG A 157 13.38 -9.31 -18.20
C ARG A 157 13.88 -8.17 -19.10
N ARG A 158 13.64 -6.94 -18.67
CA ARG A 158 13.97 -5.71 -19.39
C ARG A 158 14.45 -4.62 -18.43
N ASP A 159 15.59 -4.01 -18.73
CA ASP A 159 16.21 -3.00 -17.85
C ASP A 159 15.36 -1.72 -17.76
N ASP A 160 14.64 -1.38 -18.82
CA ASP A 160 13.74 -0.21 -18.84
C ASP A 160 12.46 -0.41 -18.00
N LEU A 161 12.18 -1.64 -17.56
CA LEU A 161 11.09 -1.93 -16.62
C LEU A 161 11.56 -2.02 -15.16
N VAL A 162 12.88 -2.05 -14.94
CA VAL A 162 13.44 -2.03 -13.58
C VAL A 162 13.10 -0.70 -12.95
N GLN A 163 12.59 -0.75 -11.72
CA GLN A 163 12.29 0.46 -10.96
C GLN A 163 13.57 1.29 -10.81
N PRO A 164 13.55 2.59 -11.15
CA PRO A 164 14.71 3.45 -10.96
C PRO A 164 15.18 3.41 -9.50
N GLU A 165 16.49 3.24 -9.29
CA GLU A 165 17.06 3.25 -7.95
C GLU A 165 16.82 4.60 -7.29
N ARG A 166 16.30 4.56 -6.07
CA ARG A 166 16.02 5.75 -5.27
C ARG A 166 17.12 5.96 -4.26
N HIS A 167 17.45 7.21 -3.97
CA HIS A 167 18.12 7.53 -2.71
C HIS A 167 17.12 7.31 -1.56
N LEU A 168 17.28 6.23 -0.79
CA LEU A 168 16.47 5.90 0.40
C LEU A 168 14.96 5.72 0.14
N GLY A 169 14.55 5.34 -1.07
CA GLY A 169 13.15 5.02 -1.31
C GLY A 169 12.23 6.23 -1.43
N LEU A 170 12.75 7.45 -1.64
CA LEU A 170 11.94 8.62 -1.98
C LEU A 170 11.84 8.86 -3.49
N ILE A 171 10.74 9.48 -3.93
CA ILE A 171 10.67 10.15 -5.24
C ILE A 171 11.07 11.61 -5.01
N PRO A 172 12.27 12.04 -5.42
CA PRO A 172 12.59 13.46 -5.51
C PRO A 172 11.57 14.17 -6.39
N THR A 173 11.11 15.35 -5.98
CA THR A 173 10.17 16.22 -6.71
C THR A 173 10.61 16.54 -8.15
N VAL A 174 11.90 16.35 -8.46
CA VAL A 174 12.54 16.61 -9.76
C VAL A 174 12.35 15.44 -10.74
N GLU A 175 11.95 14.24 -10.28
CA GLU A 175 11.83 13.02 -11.11
C GLU A 175 10.44 12.78 -11.72
N GLY A 176 9.49 13.70 -11.52
CA GLY A 176 8.09 13.49 -11.92
C GLY A 176 7.89 13.06 -13.38
N THR A 177 8.71 13.56 -14.31
CA THR A 177 8.64 13.15 -15.73
C THR A 177 9.20 11.74 -15.98
N VAL A 178 10.35 11.42 -15.40
CA VAL A 178 11.00 10.09 -15.55
C VAL A 178 10.14 8.99 -14.95
N VAL A 179 9.57 9.25 -13.77
CA VAL A 179 8.66 8.31 -13.09
C VAL A 179 7.42 8.07 -13.93
N ASN A 180 6.84 9.12 -14.54
CA ASN A 180 5.66 8.98 -15.40
C ASN A 180 5.97 8.17 -16.67
N GLU A 181 7.10 8.43 -17.33
CA GLU A 181 7.52 7.68 -18.54
C GLU A 181 7.76 6.20 -18.22
N TRP A 182 8.43 5.91 -17.10
CA TRP A 182 8.61 4.54 -16.62
C TRP A 182 7.27 3.86 -16.31
N TYR A 183 6.35 4.58 -15.66
CA TYR A 183 5.00 4.07 -15.38
C TYR A 183 4.21 3.76 -16.65
N ASP A 184 4.28 4.61 -17.66
CA ASP A 184 3.60 4.40 -18.93
C ASP A 184 4.18 3.19 -19.66
N ALA A 185 5.50 3.04 -19.67
CA ALA A 185 6.17 1.85 -20.24
C ALA A 185 5.76 0.56 -19.52
N LEU A 186 5.74 0.58 -18.17
CA LEU A 186 5.32 -0.56 -17.36
C LEU A 186 3.86 -0.93 -17.58
N ASN A 187 2.96 0.07 -17.61
CA ASN A 187 1.53 -0.18 -17.88
C ASN A 187 1.31 -0.74 -19.28
N ALA A 188 1.99 -0.21 -20.29
CA ALA A 188 1.92 -0.72 -21.66
C ALA A 188 2.40 -2.18 -21.74
N GLN A 189 3.49 -2.51 -21.04
CA GLN A 189 3.97 -3.88 -20.97
C GLN A 189 2.96 -4.81 -20.27
N VAL A 190 2.42 -4.38 -19.12
CA VAL A 190 1.40 -5.13 -18.37
C VAL A 190 0.17 -5.39 -19.23
N GLU A 191 -0.32 -4.40 -19.97
CA GLU A 191 -1.48 -4.57 -20.86
C GLU A 191 -1.20 -5.54 -22.03
N LEU A 192 0.07 -5.66 -22.46
CA LEU A 192 0.48 -6.58 -23.51
C LEU A 192 0.59 -8.03 -23.01
N THR A 193 1.12 -8.24 -21.80
CA THR A 193 1.55 -9.58 -21.35
C THR A 193 0.78 -10.14 -20.16
N ILE A 194 -0.17 -9.40 -19.59
CA ILE A 194 -1.01 -9.84 -18.47
C ILE A 194 -2.49 -9.75 -18.84
N ASP A 195 -3.22 -10.85 -18.67
CA ASP A 195 -4.67 -10.92 -18.87
C ASP A 195 -5.40 -10.22 -17.71
N ILE A 196 -5.59 -8.91 -17.87
CA ILE A 196 -6.29 -8.07 -16.91
C ILE A 196 -7.75 -8.50 -16.71
N ASP A 197 -8.37 -9.09 -17.74
CA ASP A 197 -9.74 -9.57 -17.64
C ASP A 197 -9.80 -10.88 -16.84
N ALA A 198 -8.80 -11.75 -16.93
CA ALA A 198 -8.64 -12.90 -16.04
C ALA A 198 -8.43 -12.47 -14.59
N ILE A 199 -7.61 -11.44 -14.34
CA ILE A 199 -7.43 -10.88 -13.00
C ILE A 199 -8.77 -10.38 -12.45
N ALA A 200 -9.56 -9.66 -13.26
CA ALA A 200 -10.88 -9.19 -12.84
C ALA A 200 -11.85 -10.34 -12.56
N ARG A 201 -11.83 -11.42 -13.37
CA ARG A 201 -12.62 -12.64 -13.12
C ARG A 201 -12.19 -13.35 -11.83
N ILE A 202 -10.90 -13.44 -11.56
CA ILE A 202 -10.37 -13.99 -10.31
C ILE A 202 -10.85 -13.15 -9.12
N ALA A 203 -10.69 -11.83 -9.18
CA ALA A 203 -11.13 -10.92 -8.12
C ALA A 203 -12.63 -11.05 -7.82
N ALA A 204 -13.46 -11.29 -8.83
CA ALA A 204 -14.91 -11.52 -8.65
C ALA A 204 -15.24 -12.81 -7.89
N THR A 205 -14.28 -13.72 -7.68
CA THR A 205 -14.45 -14.91 -6.84
C THR A 205 -14.14 -14.65 -5.36
N ALA A 206 -13.72 -13.44 -4.98
CA ALA A 206 -13.55 -13.08 -3.59
C ALA A 206 -14.86 -13.27 -2.82
N GLY A 207 -14.76 -13.80 -1.60
CA GLY A 207 -15.92 -13.97 -0.75
C GLY A 207 -16.30 -12.68 -0.02
N GLN A 208 -17.16 -12.83 0.98
CA GLN A 208 -17.63 -11.73 1.79
C GLN A 208 -16.99 -11.82 3.18
N CYS A 209 -16.16 -10.84 3.53
CA CYS A 209 -15.71 -10.66 4.90
C CYS A 209 -16.77 -9.93 5.75
N SER A 210 -16.75 -10.13 7.08
CA SER A 210 -17.72 -9.52 7.99
C SER A 210 -17.58 -8.00 8.06
N GLN A 211 -18.65 -7.28 7.75
CA GLN A 211 -18.70 -5.84 7.92
C GLN A 211 -18.99 -5.46 9.38
N ARG A 212 -18.16 -4.62 9.99
CA ARG A 212 -18.49 -3.90 11.23
C ARG A 212 -18.56 -2.41 10.96
N SER A 213 -19.71 -1.80 11.24
CA SER A 213 -19.85 -0.35 11.24
C SER A 213 -19.34 0.23 12.56
N SER A 214 -18.39 1.15 12.52
CA SER A 214 -18.03 1.96 13.68
C SER A 214 -18.78 3.31 13.63
N SER A 215 -19.37 3.72 14.75
CA SER A 215 -19.98 5.05 14.89
C SER A 215 -18.92 6.09 15.21
N ARG A 216 -18.87 7.19 14.44
CA ARG A 216 -17.93 8.28 14.63
C ARG A 216 -18.39 9.27 15.72
N PRO A 217 -17.54 9.67 16.67
CA PRO A 217 -17.80 10.83 17.52
C PRO A 217 -17.49 12.14 16.77
N ALA A 218 -18.35 13.15 16.96
CA ALA A 218 -18.18 14.49 16.40
C ALA A 218 -17.44 15.40 17.38
N ARG A 219 -16.20 15.80 17.05
CA ARG A 219 -15.51 16.94 17.68
C ARG A 219 -14.87 17.80 16.58
N ARG A 220 -14.10 18.83 16.92
CA ARG A 220 -13.42 19.71 15.93
C ARG A 220 -11.96 19.94 16.36
N LEU A 221 -10.98 19.70 15.48
CA LEU A 221 -9.54 19.80 15.79
C LEU A 221 -8.71 20.20 14.55
N ARG A 222 -8.25 21.44 14.38
CA ARG A 222 -7.46 21.84 13.17
C ARG A 222 -6.00 21.33 13.25
N TRP A 223 -5.50 20.62 12.23
CA TRP A 223 -4.10 20.13 12.14
C TRP A 223 -3.51 20.25 10.71
N ARG A 224 -2.19 20.05 10.55
CA ARG A 224 -1.49 20.34 9.28
C ARG A 224 -0.36 19.34 8.90
N ARG A 225 -0.32 18.89 7.62
CA ARG A 225 0.65 17.93 7.01
C ARG A 225 1.95 18.63 6.65
N ILE A 226 3.12 18.00 6.79
CA ILE A 226 4.42 18.68 6.67
C ILE A 226 5.30 18.08 5.56
N GLY A 227 5.76 18.89 4.59
CA GLY A 227 6.61 18.51 3.45
C GLY A 227 7.62 17.36 3.66
N PRO A 228 8.80 17.61 4.30
CA PRO A 228 9.85 16.60 4.49
C PRO A 228 9.45 15.40 5.37
N PHE A 229 8.30 15.52 6.03
CA PHE A 229 7.68 14.45 6.80
C PHE A 229 6.56 13.86 5.96
N SER A 230 6.88 13.04 4.96
CA SER A 230 5.90 12.57 3.97
C SER A 230 5.14 11.30 4.39
N PHE A 231 5.61 10.61 5.43
CA PHE A 231 5.09 9.31 5.86
C PHE A 231 3.86 9.46 6.75
N TYR A 232 2.69 9.26 6.16
CA TYR A 232 1.41 9.24 6.85
C TYR A 232 0.56 8.06 6.38
N TYR A 233 -0.19 7.46 7.30
CA TYR A 233 -1.27 6.56 6.94
C TYR A 233 -2.54 7.35 6.64
N GLN A 234 -3.12 7.12 5.46
CA GLN A 234 -4.34 7.82 5.04
C GLN A 234 -5.48 7.62 6.04
N ASP A 235 -5.62 6.43 6.61
CA ASP A 235 -6.64 6.14 7.63
C ASP A 235 -6.52 6.99 8.88
N SER A 236 -5.30 7.30 9.33
CA SER A 236 -5.06 8.23 10.44
C SER A 236 -5.56 9.64 10.11
N LEU A 237 -5.30 10.10 8.88
CA LEU A 237 -5.74 11.42 8.43
C LEU A 237 -7.26 11.50 8.33
N ASP A 238 -7.88 10.45 7.78
CA ASP A 238 -9.32 10.32 7.65
C ASP A 238 -10.02 10.24 9.02
N LEU A 239 -9.41 9.57 10.00
CA LEU A 239 -9.92 9.51 11.37
C LEU A 239 -9.86 10.86 12.06
N LEU A 240 -8.76 11.61 11.89
CA LEU A 240 -8.68 12.98 12.38
C LEU A 240 -9.78 13.85 11.75
N ALA A 241 -9.94 13.78 10.42
CA ALA A 241 -10.98 14.51 9.71
C ALA A 241 -12.40 14.10 10.17
N ALA A 242 -12.61 12.82 10.44
CA ALA A 242 -13.85 12.28 11.01
C ALA A 242 -14.15 12.82 12.41
N TRP A 243 -13.12 13.08 13.22
CA TRP A 243 -13.21 13.81 14.49
C TRP A 243 -13.27 15.33 14.32
N GLY A 244 -13.67 15.78 13.13
CA GLY A 244 -13.86 17.16 12.69
C GLY A 244 -12.59 17.98 12.61
N ALA A 245 -11.46 17.31 12.36
CA ALA A 245 -10.28 18.02 11.95
C ALA A 245 -10.37 18.59 10.55
N GLU A 246 -9.85 19.80 10.39
CA GLU A 246 -9.49 20.33 9.08
C GLU A 246 -7.98 20.13 8.90
N VAL A 247 -7.61 19.39 7.85
CA VAL A 247 -6.22 19.07 7.52
C VAL A 247 -5.73 20.06 6.47
N ILE A 248 -4.74 20.88 6.82
CA ILE A 248 -4.17 21.88 5.91
C ILE A 248 -2.73 21.47 5.56
N PRO A 249 -2.21 21.61 4.32
CA PRO A 249 -0.80 21.32 4.03
C PRO A 249 0.15 22.45 4.48
N PHE A 250 1.32 22.09 5.02
CA PHE A 250 2.51 22.89 5.39
C PHE A 250 3.75 22.26 4.81
N SER A 251 4.75 23.08 4.62
CA SER A 251 6.11 22.63 4.47
C SER A 251 7.00 23.65 5.18
N PRO A 252 7.80 23.28 6.18
CA PRO A 252 8.80 24.18 6.71
C PRO A 252 9.70 24.70 5.58
N LEU A 253 9.98 23.88 4.58
CA LEU A 253 10.83 24.27 3.45
C LEU A 253 10.24 25.42 2.62
N ASP A 254 8.92 25.50 2.51
CA ASP A 254 8.24 26.46 1.62
C ASP A 254 7.53 27.60 2.38
N ASP A 255 7.04 27.31 3.59
CA ASP A 255 6.24 28.21 4.40
C ASP A 255 7.06 28.88 5.50
N ARG A 256 7.03 30.22 5.53
CA ARG A 256 7.79 31.03 6.50
C ARG A 256 7.17 31.07 7.90
N ALA A 257 5.92 30.64 8.06
CA ALA A 257 5.19 30.64 9.33
C ALA A 257 4.05 29.62 9.31
N LEU A 258 3.57 29.24 10.49
CA LEU A 258 2.30 28.52 10.60
C LEU A 258 1.12 29.44 10.22
N PRO A 259 0.03 28.89 9.65
CA PRO A 259 -1.17 29.65 9.35
C PRO A 259 -1.82 30.08 10.67
N ALA A 260 -2.53 31.21 10.64
CA ALA A 260 -3.29 31.65 11.80
C ALA A 260 -4.37 30.59 12.17
N ASN A 261 -4.68 30.49 13.47
CA ASN A 261 -5.75 29.63 14.02
C ASN A 261 -5.54 28.11 13.90
N VAL A 262 -4.29 27.63 13.97
CA VAL A 262 -3.98 26.19 14.06
C VAL A 262 -4.00 25.72 15.52
N GLY A 263 -4.65 24.58 15.78
CA GLY A 263 -4.77 23.99 17.13
C GLY A 263 -3.65 22.99 17.47
N GLY A 264 -2.90 22.51 16.48
CA GLY A 264 -1.77 21.61 16.66
C GLY A 264 -1.08 21.27 15.36
N VAL A 265 0.13 20.70 15.47
CA VAL A 265 0.96 20.29 14.34
C VAL A 265 1.16 18.78 14.40
N TYR A 266 0.96 18.08 13.28
CA TYR A 266 1.22 16.65 13.17
C TYR A 266 2.38 16.41 12.22
N LEU A 267 3.54 16.08 12.79
CA LEU A 267 4.73 15.71 12.06
C LEU A 267 4.69 14.20 11.83
N GLY A 268 4.58 13.78 10.57
CA GLY A 268 4.70 12.38 10.18
C GLY A 268 6.14 11.89 10.27
N GLY A 269 6.38 10.66 9.80
CA GLY A 269 7.73 10.20 9.51
C GLY A 269 8.25 10.80 8.19
N GLY A 270 9.49 10.52 7.83
CA GLY A 270 10.09 10.94 6.57
C GLY A 270 11.61 10.89 6.69
N PHE A 271 12.30 11.59 5.81
CA PHE A 271 13.76 11.71 5.81
C PHE A 271 14.17 13.18 6.02
N PRO A 272 13.89 13.76 7.20
CA PRO A 272 14.24 15.16 7.48
C PRO A 272 15.74 15.43 7.39
N GLU A 273 16.60 14.42 7.53
CA GLU A 273 18.05 14.51 7.39
C GLU A 273 18.50 14.97 5.99
N LEU A 274 17.72 14.69 4.94
CA LEU A 274 18.00 15.16 3.58
C LEU A 274 17.83 16.68 3.44
N PHE A 275 17.11 17.29 4.37
CA PHE A 275 16.81 18.72 4.39
C PHE A 275 17.38 19.37 5.65
N ALA A 276 18.39 18.74 6.28
CA ALA A 276 18.89 19.18 7.58
C ALA A 276 19.43 20.62 7.54
N GLU A 277 20.12 21.00 6.46
CA GLU A 277 20.64 22.36 6.27
C GLU A 277 19.49 23.36 6.18
N GLU A 278 18.53 23.10 5.31
CA GLU A 278 17.34 23.93 5.08
C GLU A 278 16.49 24.05 6.35
N LEU A 279 16.22 22.93 7.04
CA LEU A 279 15.46 22.88 8.28
C LEU A 279 16.19 23.59 9.42
N SER A 280 17.51 23.46 9.53
CA SER A 280 18.30 24.15 10.55
C SER A 280 18.34 25.67 10.35
N GLY A 281 18.24 26.15 9.10
CA GLY A 281 18.18 27.57 8.77
C GLY A 281 16.89 28.28 9.25
N MET A 282 15.88 27.52 9.70
CA MET A 282 14.54 28.02 10.03
C MET A 282 14.31 28.38 11.51
N PHE A 283 15.36 28.70 12.25
CA PHE A 283 15.29 29.07 13.68
C PHE A 283 14.22 30.12 14.12
N PRO A 284 13.62 30.99 13.29
CA PRO A 284 12.57 31.91 13.77
C PRO A 284 11.22 31.25 14.10
N CYS A 285 10.91 30.06 13.56
CA CYS A 285 9.60 29.42 13.78
C CYS A 285 9.48 28.74 15.16
N CYS A 286 10.58 28.24 15.73
CA CYS A 286 10.56 27.47 16.98
C CYS A 286 10.64 28.33 18.25
N ASN A 287 11.17 29.56 18.18
CA ASN A 287 11.38 30.43 19.34
C ASN A 287 10.17 31.26 19.77
N ARG A 288 8.99 31.07 19.14
CA ARG A 288 7.78 31.84 19.45
C ARG A 288 6.72 31.05 20.24
N TYR A 289 7.14 30.00 20.93
CA TYR A 289 6.28 29.18 21.78
C TYR A 289 6.69 29.33 23.23
N GLU A 290 6.10 30.32 23.91
CA GLU A 290 5.99 30.26 25.37
C GLU A 290 5.13 29.04 25.72
N THR A 291 5.64 28.23 26.64
CA THR A 291 4.89 27.15 27.28
C THR A 291 3.59 27.72 27.84
N PRO A 292 2.39 27.17 27.48
CA PRO A 292 1.19 27.57 28.19
C PRO A 292 1.36 27.21 29.67
N PRO A 293 0.88 28.03 30.62
CA PRO A 293 1.02 27.74 32.04
C PRO A 293 0.41 26.36 32.37
N PRO A 294 0.97 25.64 33.36
CA PRO A 294 0.70 24.22 33.64
C PRO A 294 -0.74 23.89 34.10
N GLU A 295 -1.69 24.82 33.98
CA GLU A 295 -3.07 24.65 34.42
C GLU A 295 -4.02 24.17 33.30
N ALA A 296 -3.61 24.16 32.03
CA ALA A 296 -4.48 23.76 30.91
C ALA A 296 -4.60 22.24 30.67
N CYS A 297 -3.83 21.40 31.38
CA CYS A 297 -3.89 19.94 31.31
C CYS A 297 -4.23 19.33 32.68
N ARG A 298 -5.39 19.66 33.24
CA ARG A 298 -6.01 18.82 34.28
C ARG A 298 -7.14 18.01 33.65
N PHE A 299 -6.83 16.77 33.27
CA PHE A 299 -7.83 15.72 33.21
C PHE A 299 -8.33 15.49 34.65
N THR A 300 -9.54 15.94 34.96
CA THR A 300 -10.25 15.47 36.15
C THR A 300 -10.73 14.04 35.86
N PRO A 301 -10.37 13.05 36.68
CA PRO A 301 -10.98 11.74 36.60
C PRO A 301 -12.42 11.87 37.12
N SER A 302 -13.39 11.67 36.24
CA SER A 302 -14.78 11.45 36.63
C SER A 302 -14.85 10.10 37.35
N ALA A 303 -14.87 10.14 38.68
CA ALA A 303 -15.24 9.01 39.50
C ALA A 303 -16.71 8.64 39.24
N ALA A 304 -16.96 7.34 39.28
CA ALA A 304 -18.27 6.72 39.16
C ALA A 304 -19.30 7.29 40.16
N GLY A 305 -20.54 7.35 39.68
CA GLY A 305 -21.78 7.52 40.43
C GLY A 305 -22.91 7.00 39.56
#